data_AF-A0A2N9I628-F1
#
_entry.id   AF-A0A2N9I628-F1
#
_cell.length_a   1.000
_cell.length_b   1.000
_cell.length_c   1.000
_cell.angle_alpha   90.00
_cell.angle_beta   90.00
_cell.angle_gamma   90.00
#
_symmetry.space_group_name_H-M   'P 1'
#
loop_
_entity.id
_entity.type
_entity.pdbx_description
1 polymer ?
#
loop_
_entity_poly.entity_id
_entity_poly.type
_entity_poly.pdbx_seq_one_letter_code
_entity_poly.pdbx_strand_id
1 'polypeptide(L)'
;MLNLVLLNFVLHIVLRLESRAINRYLARKHKDIGTDLLQSNSLAESALAETWMEVEAHQFDRPITAILRQIIVNPMYGIAPDEKAIETEMEKLGKVLDVYEERLSKCKYLAGDNYSLADLHHIPPLVYFMKTTKANAITSRPHVSAWWNDISTRPVTVKISANMKV
;
A
#
# COMPACT_ATOMS: atom_id res chain seq x y z
N MET A 1 -16.05 -5.04 -25.48
CA MET A 1 -15.10 -3.91 -25.43
C MET A 1 -15.53 -2.80 -24.47
N LEU A 2 -16.79 -2.34 -24.49
CA LEU A 2 -17.29 -1.29 -23.59
C LEU A 2 -17.16 -1.62 -22.07
N ASN A 3 -17.35 -2.88 -21.68
CA ASN A 3 -17.29 -3.30 -20.27
C ASN A 3 -15.88 -3.27 -19.65
N LEU A 4 -14.81 -3.42 -20.45
CA LEU A 4 -13.44 -3.38 -19.92
C LEU A 4 -12.94 -1.94 -19.74
N VAL A 5 -13.39 -1.03 -20.60
CA VAL A 5 -13.12 0.41 -20.49
C VAL A 5 -13.90 0.99 -19.31
N LEU A 6 -15.17 0.61 -19.11
CA LEU A 6 -15.94 1.03 -17.92
C LEU A 6 -15.37 0.43 -16.62
N LEU A 7 -14.94 -0.83 -16.59
CA LEU A 7 -14.34 -1.43 -15.39
C LEU A 7 -12.99 -0.77 -15.05
N ASN A 8 -12.19 -0.40 -16.06
CA ASN A 8 -10.95 0.35 -15.86
C ASN A 8 -11.18 1.83 -15.50
N PHE A 9 -12.26 2.44 -15.98
CA PHE A 9 -12.68 3.78 -15.58
C PHE A 9 -13.19 3.78 -14.14
N VAL A 10 -13.89 2.73 -13.72
CA VAL A 10 -14.26 2.48 -12.32
C VAL A 10 -13.03 2.16 -11.47
N LEU A 11 -12.03 1.43 -11.98
CA LEU A 11 -10.77 1.18 -11.27
C LEU A 11 -9.94 2.47 -11.11
N HIS A 12 -9.93 3.36 -12.11
CA HIS A 12 -9.27 4.66 -12.03
C HIS A 12 -10.01 5.69 -11.15
N ILE A 13 -11.34 5.67 -11.15
CA ILE A 13 -12.17 6.60 -10.36
C ILE A 13 -12.30 6.14 -8.91
N VAL A 14 -12.51 4.85 -8.65
CA VAL A 14 -12.65 4.30 -7.28
C VAL A 14 -11.29 4.17 -6.58
N LEU A 15 -10.17 4.00 -7.31
CA LEU A 15 -8.83 3.98 -6.69
C LEU A 15 -8.16 5.36 -6.56
N ARG A 16 -8.69 6.43 -7.17
CA ARG A 16 -8.13 7.79 -6.98
C ARG A 16 -9.07 8.81 -6.35
N LEU A 17 -10.40 8.70 -6.46
CA LEU A 17 -11.31 9.58 -5.70
C LEU A 17 -11.52 8.98 -4.30
N GLU A 18 -10.56 9.33 -3.44
CA GLU A 18 -10.63 9.25 -1.99
C GLU A 18 -10.95 7.88 -1.37
N SER A 19 -10.39 6.79 -1.91
CA SER A 19 -10.44 5.46 -1.27
C SER A 19 -9.98 5.53 0.19
N ARG A 20 -8.97 6.36 0.48
CA ARG A 20 -8.50 6.67 1.84
C ARG A 20 -9.58 7.38 2.68
N ALA A 21 -10.36 8.31 2.12
CA ALA A 21 -11.46 8.93 2.86
C ALA A 21 -12.62 7.96 3.10
N ILE A 22 -12.94 7.07 2.15
CA ILE A 22 -13.91 6.00 2.35
C ILE A 22 -13.45 5.06 3.48
N ASN A 23 -12.19 4.63 3.46
CA ASN A 23 -11.60 3.81 4.52
C ASN A 23 -11.65 4.52 5.87
N ARG A 24 -11.29 5.81 5.94
CA ARG A 24 -11.42 6.63 7.16
C ARG A 24 -12.86 6.71 7.64
N TYR A 25 -13.81 6.95 6.74
CA TYR A 25 -15.24 7.00 7.08
C TYR A 25 -15.73 5.67 7.64
N LEU A 26 -15.41 4.55 6.97
CA LEU A 26 -15.81 3.21 7.42
C LEU A 26 -15.18 2.87 8.77
N ALA A 27 -13.90 3.17 8.97
CA ALA A 27 -13.22 2.95 10.24
C ALA A 27 -13.84 3.78 11.38
N ARG A 28 -14.23 5.03 11.13
CA ARG A 28 -14.94 5.86 12.13
C ARG A 28 -16.36 5.35 12.40
N LYS A 29 -17.10 5.02 11.35
CA LYS A 29 -18.50 4.56 11.42
C LYS A 29 -18.62 3.24 12.19
N HIS A 30 -17.63 2.36 12.04
CA HIS A 30 -17.62 1.02 12.61
C HIS A 30 -16.57 0.85 13.70
N LYS A 31 -16.19 1.94 14.39
CA LYS A 31 -15.13 1.92 15.42
C LYS A 31 -15.35 0.90 16.55
N ASP A 32 -16.61 0.59 16.85
CA ASP A 32 -17.00 -0.33 17.93
C ASP A 32 -17.05 -1.80 17.45
N ILE A 33 -16.67 -2.07 16.19
CA ILE A 33 -16.76 -3.40 15.57
C ILE A 33 -15.38 -3.79 15.00
N GLY A 34 -14.76 -4.81 15.57
CA GLY A 34 -13.52 -5.38 15.06
C GLY A 34 -12.27 -4.62 15.53
N THR A 35 -11.27 -4.50 14.66
CA THR A 35 -10.00 -3.83 14.97
C THR A 35 -10.16 -2.32 14.90
N ASP A 36 -9.67 -1.59 15.91
CA ASP A 36 -9.59 -0.12 15.87
C ASP A 36 -8.47 0.33 14.93
N LEU A 37 -8.83 0.54 13.66
CA LEU A 37 -7.88 0.93 12.61
C LEU A 37 -7.42 2.39 12.69
N LEU A 38 -8.03 3.21 13.57
CA LEU A 38 -7.69 4.62 13.75
C LEU A 38 -6.99 4.90 15.08
N GLN A 39 -6.83 3.87 15.91
CA GLN A 39 -6.23 3.95 17.24
C GLN A 39 -6.92 5.05 18.08
N SER A 40 -8.24 5.10 17.99
CA SER A 40 -9.11 6.18 18.47
C SER A 40 -9.16 6.33 20.00
N ASN A 41 -8.68 5.33 20.74
CA ASN A 41 -8.63 5.35 22.20
C ASN A 41 -7.46 6.16 22.77
N SER A 42 -6.49 6.57 21.95
CA SER A 42 -5.36 7.39 22.36
C SER A 42 -5.09 8.48 21.33
N LEU A 43 -5.13 9.74 21.75
CA LEU A 43 -4.89 10.88 20.86
C LEU A 43 -3.50 10.81 20.21
N ALA A 44 -2.49 10.36 20.97
CA ALA A 44 -1.11 10.24 20.48
C ALA A 44 -0.98 9.12 19.43
N GLU A 45 -1.60 7.97 19.69
CA GLU A 45 -1.62 6.83 18.75
C GLU A 45 -2.39 7.17 17.48
N SER A 46 -3.54 7.84 17.62
CA SER A 46 -4.34 8.30 16.48
C SER A 46 -3.57 9.30 15.61
N ALA A 47 -2.86 10.26 16.23
CA ALA A 47 -2.02 11.21 15.50
C ALA A 47 -0.85 10.53 14.77
N LEU A 48 -0.27 9.47 15.35
CA LEU A 48 0.74 8.66 14.68
C LEU A 48 0.15 7.89 13.49
N ALA A 49 -1.02 7.29 13.64
CA ALA A 49 -1.71 6.62 12.54
C ALA A 49 -1.99 7.60 11.39
N GLU A 50 -2.52 8.79 11.67
CA GLU A 50 -2.74 9.83 10.66
C GLU A 50 -1.44 10.26 9.98
N THR A 51 -0.36 10.46 10.75
CA THR A 51 0.96 10.81 10.20
C THR A 51 1.44 9.76 9.21
N TRP A 52 1.39 8.47 9.57
CA TRP A 52 1.88 7.41 8.69
C TRP A 52 0.95 7.12 7.51
N MET A 53 -0.34 7.41 7.63
CA MET A 53 -1.25 7.43 6.47
C MET A 53 -0.87 8.52 5.47
N GLU A 54 -0.46 9.70 5.93
CA GLU A 54 -0.03 10.77 5.03
C GLU A 54 1.37 10.49 4.43
N VAL A 55 2.27 9.84 5.19
CA VAL A 55 3.53 9.32 4.66
C VAL A 55 3.27 8.28 3.57
N GLU A 56 2.33 7.35 3.77
CA GLU A 56 1.92 6.40 2.75
C GLU A 56 1.45 7.11 1.47
N ALA A 57 0.49 8.03 1.59
CA ALA A 57 -0.11 8.72 0.46
C ALA A 57 0.90 9.58 -0.33
N HIS A 58 1.83 10.23 0.35
CA HIS A 58 2.70 11.24 -0.28
C HIS A 58 4.11 10.74 -0.60
N GLN A 59 4.63 9.78 0.16
CA GLN A 59 6.00 9.29 0.01
C GLN A 59 6.06 7.90 -0.61
N PHE A 60 5.17 6.99 -0.21
CA PHE A 60 5.19 5.60 -0.68
C PHE A 60 4.38 5.38 -1.96
N ASP A 61 3.14 5.84 -2.01
CA ASP A 61 2.22 5.58 -3.13
C ASP A 61 2.73 6.14 -4.46
N ARG A 62 3.33 7.34 -4.42
CA ARG A 62 3.84 8.01 -5.62
C ARG A 62 4.86 7.17 -6.41
N PRO A 63 6.00 6.74 -5.83
CA PRO A 63 6.97 5.93 -6.56
C PRO A 63 6.45 4.52 -6.88
N ILE A 64 5.77 3.83 -5.94
CA ILE A 64 5.34 2.45 -6.19
C ILE A 64 4.28 2.38 -7.31
N THR A 65 3.32 3.31 -7.33
CA THR A 65 2.29 3.35 -8.38
C THR A 65 2.89 3.73 -9.73
N ALA A 66 3.93 4.58 -9.77
CA ALA A 66 4.66 4.88 -11.00
C ALA A 66 5.38 3.64 -11.56
N ILE A 67 6.02 2.85 -10.69
CA ILE A 67 6.67 1.58 -11.07
C ILE A 67 5.63 0.58 -11.59
N LEU A 68 4.53 0.37 -10.85
CA LEU A 68 3.48 -0.55 -11.25
C LEU A 68 2.83 -0.15 -12.57
N ARG A 69 2.71 1.16 -12.83
CA ARG A 69 2.24 1.64 -14.13
C ARG A 69 3.16 1.20 -15.27
N GLN A 70 4.47 1.31 -15.09
CA GLN A 70 5.43 0.89 -16.10
C GLN A 70 5.45 -0.63 -16.30
N ILE A 71 5.45 -1.41 -15.21
CA ILE A 71 5.65 -2.87 -15.26
C ILE A 71 4.36 -3.63 -15.60
N ILE A 72 3.21 -3.16 -15.12
CA ILE A 72 1.93 -3.88 -15.24
C ILE A 72 1.01 -3.16 -16.22
N VAL A 73 0.77 -1.87 -16.02
CA VAL A 73 -0.26 -1.13 -16.78
C VAL A 73 0.13 -0.91 -18.23
N ASN A 74 1.35 -0.43 -18.50
CA ASN A 74 1.80 -0.12 -19.86
C ASN A 74 1.79 -1.38 -20.76
N PRO A 75 2.33 -2.55 -20.35
CA PRO A 75 2.24 -3.77 -21.15
C PRO A 75 0.82 -4.23 -21.46
N MET A 76 -0.15 -4.03 -20.56
CA MET A 76 -1.56 -4.34 -20.82
C MET A 76 -2.15 -3.51 -21.98
N TYR A 77 -1.55 -2.37 -22.32
CA TYR A 77 -1.92 -1.52 -23.46
C TYR A 77 -0.95 -1.64 -24.64
N GLY A 78 -0.03 -2.62 -24.63
CA GLY A 78 0.98 -2.79 -25.68
C GLY A 78 2.07 -1.71 -25.67
N ILE A 79 2.20 -0.97 -24.57
CA ILE A 79 3.24 0.06 -24.38
C ILE A 79 4.42 -0.59 -23.67
N ALA A 80 5.61 -0.51 -24.26
CA ALA A 80 6.83 -1.03 -23.64
C ALA A 80 7.17 -0.25 -22.34
N PRO A 81 7.61 -0.93 -21.27
CA PRO A 81 8.08 -0.26 -20.06
C PRO A 81 9.30 0.64 -20.34
N ASP A 82 9.34 1.80 -19.68
CA ASP A 82 10.54 2.65 -19.64
C ASP A 82 11.42 2.24 -18.44
N GLU A 83 12.47 1.46 -18.71
CA GLU A 83 13.39 0.96 -17.68
C GLU A 83 14.08 2.09 -16.90
N LYS A 84 14.42 3.20 -17.55
CA LYS A 84 15.07 4.35 -16.87
C LYS A 84 14.11 5.03 -15.91
N ALA A 85 12.84 5.16 -16.30
CA ALA A 85 11.79 5.65 -15.41
C ALA A 85 11.56 4.70 -14.22
N ILE A 86 11.58 3.37 -14.46
CA ILE A 86 11.47 2.37 -13.39
C ILE A 86 12.64 2.52 -12.41
N GLU A 87 13.89 2.57 -12.88
CA GLU A 87 15.07 2.71 -12.03
C GLU A 87 15.01 3.99 -11.17
N THR A 88 14.63 5.11 -11.78
CA THR A 88 14.48 6.40 -11.07
C THR A 88 13.48 6.31 -9.93
N GLU A 89 12.32 5.67 -10.15
CA GLU A 89 11.30 5.52 -9.11
C GLU A 89 11.68 4.44 -8.09
N MET A 90 12.44 3.41 -8.49
CA MET A 90 12.98 2.40 -7.57
C MET A 90 13.97 3.00 -6.58
N GLU A 91 14.81 3.95 -7.01
CA GLU A 91 15.70 4.69 -6.09
C GLU A 91 14.91 5.50 -5.05
N LYS A 92 13.84 6.17 -5.47
CA LYS A 92 12.95 6.91 -4.57
C LYS A 92 12.25 5.98 -3.59
N LEU A 93 11.68 4.88 -4.09
CA LEU A 93 11.03 3.86 -3.25
C LEU A 93 12.03 3.27 -2.26
N GLY A 94 13.26 2.98 -2.68
CA GLY A 94 14.32 2.48 -1.81
C GLY A 94 14.57 3.38 -0.59
N LYS A 95 14.71 4.69 -0.81
CA LYS A 95 14.89 5.66 0.28
C LYS A 95 13.71 5.70 1.26
N VAL A 96 12.49 5.57 0.75
CA VAL A 96 11.28 5.49 1.60
C VAL A 96 11.31 4.19 2.42
N LEU A 97 11.66 3.07 1.78
CA LEU A 97 11.75 1.78 2.45
C LEU A 97 12.87 1.72 3.50
N ASP A 98 13.95 2.50 3.34
CA ASP A 98 15.00 2.61 4.36
C ASP A 98 14.49 3.30 5.63
N VAL A 99 13.65 4.34 5.48
CA VAL A 99 12.96 4.97 6.63
C VAL A 99 11.97 3.99 7.27
N TYR A 100 11.29 3.18 6.46
CA TYR A 100 10.37 2.16 6.97
C TYR A 100 11.12 1.08 7.73
N GLU A 101 12.28 0.65 7.24
CA GLU A 101 13.13 -0.34 7.91
C GLU A 101 13.58 0.16 9.29
N GLU A 102 14.01 1.42 9.39
CA GLU A 102 14.35 2.02 10.69
C GLU A 102 13.11 2.09 11.60
N ARG A 103 11.96 2.51 11.07
CA ARG A 103 10.71 2.59 11.84
C ARG A 103 10.29 1.23 12.38
N LEU A 104 10.27 0.21 11.53
CA LEU A 104 9.82 -1.14 11.83
C LEU A 104 10.83 -1.94 12.68
N SER A 105 12.07 -1.45 12.81
CA SER A 105 13.01 -1.95 13.82
C SER A 105 12.62 -1.55 15.25
N LYS A 106 11.80 -0.51 15.42
CA LYS A 106 11.40 0.05 16.73
C LYS A 106 9.95 -0.25 17.10
N CYS A 107 9.09 -0.48 16.11
CA CYS A 107 7.65 -0.69 16.28
C CYS A 107 7.19 -1.85 15.40
N LYS A 108 6.19 -2.60 15.86
CA LYS A 108 5.67 -3.74 15.08
C LYS A 108 5.00 -3.32 13.76
N TYR A 109 4.32 -2.18 13.75
CA TYR A 109 3.62 -1.59 12.62
C TYR A 109 4.04 -0.12 12.44
N LEU A 110 3.65 0.50 11.33
CA LEU A 110 4.09 1.87 11.01
C LEU A 110 3.64 2.88 12.08
N ALA A 111 2.41 2.74 12.57
CA ALA A 111 1.84 3.64 13.58
C ALA A 111 2.20 3.29 15.03
N GLY A 112 2.91 2.18 15.29
CA GLY A 112 3.19 1.68 16.65
C GLY A 112 3.02 0.17 16.74
N ASP A 113 2.51 -0.35 17.85
CA ASP A 113 2.40 -1.80 18.04
C ASP A 113 1.07 -2.40 17.59
N ASN A 114 0.13 -1.55 17.16
CA ASN A 114 -1.20 -1.95 16.68
C ASN A 114 -1.35 -1.70 15.18
N TYR A 115 -1.92 -2.70 14.48
CA TYR A 115 -2.26 -2.60 13.06
C TYR A 115 -3.32 -1.51 12.82
N SER A 116 -3.09 -0.65 11.83
CA SER A 116 -3.93 0.52 11.57
C SER A 116 -4.23 0.72 10.08
N LEU A 117 -4.99 1.77 9.75
CA LEU A 117 -5.14 2.22 8.35
C LEU A 117 -3.80 2.61 7.72
N ALA A 118 -2.82 3.04 8.51
CA ALA A 118 -1.48 3.34 8.01
C ALA A 118 -0.87 2.13 7.32
N ASP A 119 -1.03 0.93 7.86
CA ASP A 119 -0.50 -0.31 7.27
C ASP A 119 -1.42 -0.88 6.19
N LEU A 120 -2.73 -0.76 6.40
CA LEU A 120 -3.75 -1.29 5.49
C LEU A 120 -3.63 -0.69 4.08
N HIS A 121 -3.33 0.62 4.00
CA HIS A 121 -3.27 1.32 2.72
C HIS A 121 -2.12 0.84 1.82
N HIS A 122 -1.06 0.24 2.36
CA HIS A 122 0.02 -0.33 1.55
C HIS A 122 -0.35 -1.66 0.89
N ILE A 123 -1.37 -2.38 1.38
CA ILE A 123 -1.70 -3.72 0.91
C ILE A 123 -1.96 -3.75 -0.60
N PRO A 124 -2.88 -2.94 -1.17
CA PRO A 124 -3.20 -3.07 -2.60
C PRO A 124 -2.00 -2.91 -3.54
N PRO A 125 -1.18 -1.84 -3.45
CA PRO A 125 -0.01 -1.72 -4.32
C PRO A 125 1.06 -2.79 -4.02
N LEU A 126 1.27 -3.19 -2.76
CA LEU A 126 2.26 -4.21 -2.42
C LEU A 126 1.89 -5.59 -2.96
N VAL A 127 0.62 -5.98 -2.95
CA VAL A 127 0.17 -7.27 -3.54
C VAL A 127 0.59 -7.38 -5.01
N TYR A 128 0.50 -6.28 -5.77
CA TYR A 128 0.94 -6.25 -7.17
C TYR A 128 2.47 -6.18 -7.27
N PHE A 129 3.11 -5.32 -6.48
CA PHE A 129 4.56 -5.13 -6.52
C PHE A 129 5.33 -6.42 -6.21
N MET A 130 4.83 -7.20 -5.25
CA MET A 130 5.41 -8.49 -4.85
C MET A 130 5.33 -9.58 -5.93
N LYS A 131 4.52 -9.38 -6.99
CA LYS A 131 4.44 -10.28 -8.15
C LYS A 131 5.41 -9.88 -9.27
N THR A 132 6.14 -8.78 -9.11
CA THR A 132 7.10 -8.29 -10.10
C THR A 132 8.52 -8.78 -9.80
N THR A 133 9.41 -8.65 -10.78
CA THR A 133 10.85 -8.91 -10.59
C THR A 133 11.54 -7.95 -9.62
N LYS A 134 10.87 -6.86 -9.20
CA LYS A 134 11.39 -5.84 -8.28
C LYS A 134 11.02 -6.10 -6.81
N ALA A 135 10.32 -7.19 -6.51
CA ALA A 135 9.90 -7.58 -5.15
C ALA A 135 11.05 -7.64 -4.12
N ASN A 136 12.29 -7.84 -4.58
CA ASN A 136 13.47 -7.84 -3.73
C ASN A 136 13.64 -6.53 -2.92
N ALA A 137 13.13 -5.40 -3.39
CA ALA A 137 13.16 -4.16 -2.61
C ALA A 137 12.42 -4.29 -1.26
N ILE A 138 11.40 -5.15 -1.17
CA ILE A 138 10.72 -5.46 0.09
C ILE A 138 11.48 -6.56 0.84
N THR A 139 11.79 -7.67 0.17
CA THR A 139 12.32 -8.88 0.85
C THR A 139 13.76 -8.75 1.31
N SER A 140 14.56 -7.82 0.77
CA SER A 140 15.94 -7.57 1.21
C SER A 140 16.05 -6.79 2.52
N ARG A 141 14.95 -6.19 2.99
CA ARG A 141 14.88 -5.39 4.23
C ARG A 141 14.18 -6.21 5.31
N PRO A 142 14.87 -6.71 6.35
CA PRO A 142 14.31 -7.72 7.23
C PRO A 142 13.07 -7.26 7.99
N HIS A 143 13.03 -6.03 8.51
CA HIS A 143 11.86 -5.55 9.26
C HIS A 143 10.68 -5.21 8.34
N VAL A 144 10.95 -4.58 7.19
CA VAL A 144 9.95 -4.37 6.13
C VAL A 144 9.39 -5.71 5.62
N SER A 145 10.23 -6.70 5.39
CA SER A 145 9.80 -8.03 4.93
C SER A 145 8.95 -8.73 6.00
N ALA A 146 9.33 -8.65 7.27
CA ALA A 146 8.56 -9.21 8.37
C ALA A 146 7.19 -8.53 8.51
N TRP A 147 7.16 -7.19 8.43
CA TRP A 147 5.92 -6.40 8.42
C TRP A 147 5.02 -6.77 7.25
N TRP A 148 5.56 -6.86 6.03
CA TRP A 148 4.81 -7.29 4.86
C TRP A 148 4.21 -8.69 5.05
N ASN A 149 5.00 -9.65 5.54
CA ASN A 149 4.53 -11.00 5.81
C ASN A 149 3.39 -11.02 6.84
N ASP A 150 3.45 -10.21 7.89
CA ASP A 150 2.35 -10.08 8.86
C ASP A 150 1.09 -9.52 8.19
N ILE A 151 1.15 -8.33 7.58
CA ILE A 151 -0.05 -7.67 7.05
C ILE A 151 -0.67 -8.41 5.85
N SER A 152 0.14 -9.10 5.05
CA SER A 152 -0.31 -9.85 3.87
C SER A 152 -0.97 -11.19 4.21
N THR A 153 -0.63 -11.79 5.36
CA THR A 153 -1.18 -13.08 5.79
C THR A 153 -2.45 -12.96 6.63
N ARG A 154 -2.88 -11.74 6.96
CA ARG A 154 -4.17 -11.51 7.64
C ARG A 154 -5.32 -12.12 6.81
N PRO A 155 -6.30 -12.82 7.43
CA PRO A 155 -7.34 -13.55 6.69
C PRO A 155 -8.11 -12.71 5.67
N VAL A 156 -8.43 -11.45 6.01
CA VAL A 156 -9.11 -10.51 5.11
C VAL A 156 -8.21 -10.15 3.92
N THR A 157 -6.92 -9.91 4.17
CA THR A 157 -5.94 -9.63 3.10
C THR A 157 -5.85 -10.80 2.14
N VAL A 158 -5.61 -12.02 2.65
CA VAL A 158 -5.53 -13.25 1.83
C VAL A 158 -6.77 -13.42 0.96
N LYS A 159 -7.97 -13.23 1.53
CA LYS A 159 -9.24 -13.34 0.81
C LYS A 159 -9.36 -12.32 -0.33
N ILE A 160 -8.94 -11.08 -0.11
CA ILE A 160 -9.05 -10.01 -1.12
C ILE A 160 -7.96 -10.19 -2.20
N SER A 161 -6.72 -10.49 -1.79
CA SER A 161 -5.57 -10.68 -2.69
C SER A 161 -5.76 -11.84 -3.66
N ALA A 162 -6.54 -12.86 -3.30
CA ALA A 162 -6.90 -13.96 -4.21
C ALA A 162 -7.60 -13.49 -5.50
N ASN A 163 -8.27 -12.33 -5.46
CA ASN A 163 -8.97 -11.75 -6.61
C ASN A 163 -8.11 -10.75 -7.41
N MET A 164 -6.91 -10.40 -6.93
CA MET A 164 -6.04 -9.40 -7.54
C MET A 164 -5.08 -10.07 -8.54
N LYS A 165 -5.53 -10.27 -9.78
CA LYS A 165 -4.73 -10.90 -10.84
C LYS A 165 -3.90 -9.85 -11.59
N VAL A 166 -2.69 -10.25 -12.00
CA VAL A 166 -1.80 -9.49 -12.90
C VAL A 166 -1.89 -10.12 -14.28
#